data_AF-A0A7J4NP51-F1
#
_entry.id   AF-A0A7J4NP51-F1
#
_cell.length_a   1.000
_cell.length_b   1.000
_cell.length_c   1.000
_cell.angle_alpha   90.00
_cell.angle_beta   90.00
_cell.angle_gamma   90.00
#
_symmetry.space_group_name_H-M   'P 1'
#
loop_
_entity.id
_entity.type
_entity.pdbx_description
1 polymer ?
#
loop_
_entity_poly.entity_id
_entity_poly.type
_entity_poly.pdbx_seq_one_letter_code
_entity_poly.pdbx_strand_id
1 'polypeptide(L)'
;DANHVYQYLLGELGTSGTKESNRVMFKGRIPPKRIRGRIVNYVKAFILCNQCNAPDTHFVKENRTTLMKCQACGATRPIRL
;
A
#
# COMPACT_ATOMS: atom_id res chain seq x y z
N ASP A 1 5.00 5.89 0.52
CA ASP A 1 4.35 7.10 -0.04
C ASP A 1 2.91 7.17 0.45
N ALA A 2 2.51 8.30 1.05
CA ALA A 2 1.15 8.52 1.55
C ALA A 2 0.09 8.56 0.44
N ASN A 3 0.47 8.94 -0.79
CA ASN A 3 -0.45 8.95 -1.92
C ASN A 3 -0.77 7.53 -2.41
N HIS A 4 0.20 6.62 -2.36
CA HIS A 4 -0.02 5.22 -2.76
C HIS A 4 -1.00 4.51 -1.83
N VAL A 5 -0.84 4.67 -0.51
CA VAL A 5 -1.78 4.13 0.50
C VAL A 5 -3.19 4.64 0.23
N TYR A 6 -3.33 5.94 -0.06
CA TYR A 6 -4.61 6.56 -0.34
C TYR A 6 -5.29 5.98 -1.58
N GLN A 7 -4.58 5.90 -2.72
CA GLN A 7 -5.14 5.34 -3.95
C GLN A 7 -5.52 3.86 -3.78
N TYR A 8 -4.69 3.07 -3.11
CA TYR A 8 -4.99 1.69 -2.80
C TYR A 8 -6.29 1.55 -1.97
N LEU A 9 -6.43 2.36 -0.92
CA LEU A 9 -7.64 2.35 -0.09
C LEU A 9 -8.89 2.75 -0.87
N LEU A 10 -8.81 3.75 -1.75
CA LEU A 10 -9.96 4.14 -2.60
C LEU A 10 -10.40 2.99 -3.50
N GLY A 11 -9.46 2.32 -4.17
CA GLY A 11 -9.75 1.18 -5.05
C GLY A 11 -10.34 -0.02 -4.30
N GLU A 12 -9.74 -0.40 -3.17
CA GLU A 12 -10.17 -1.56 -2.38
C GLU A 12 -11.47 -1.37 -1.60
N LEU A 13 -11.77 -0.13 -1.22
CA LEU A 13 -13.03 0.23 -0.56
C LEU A 13 -14.13 0.54 -1.57
N GLY A 14 -13.79 0.81 -2.84
CA GLY A 14 -14.74 1.21 -3.86
C GLY A 14 -15.41 2.54 -3.54
N THR A 15 -14.70 3.42 -2.84
CA THR A 15 -15.24 4.70 -2.36
C THR A 15 -14.43 5.84 -2.90
N SER A 16 -15.09 6.96 -3.19
CA SER A 16 -14.40 8.23 -3.39
C SER A 16 -14.07 8.85 -2.03
N GLY A 17 -12.95 9.55 -1.96
CA GLY A 17 -12.51 10.24 -0.75
C GLY A 17 -11.83 11.55 -1.08
N THR A 18 -11.47 12.28 -0.03
CA THR A 18 -10.67 13.49 -0.13
C THR A 18 -9.57 13.41 0.91
N LYS A 19 -8.33 13.68 0.48
CA LYS A 19 -7.17 13.74 1.36
C LYS A 19 -6.97 15.20 1.79
N GLU A 20 -7.08 15.46 3.08
CA GLU A 20 -6.53 16.66 3.70
C GLU A 20 -5.10 16.37 4.19
N SER A 21 -4.35 17.42 4.54
CA SER A 21 -2.92 17.37 4.90
C SER A 21 -2.55 16.27 5.90
N ASN A 22 -3.44 15.93 6.83
CA ASN A 22 -3.19 14.90 7.85
C ASN A 22 -4.34 13.91 8.06
N ARG A 23 -5.42 13.99 7.28
CA ARG A 23 -6.60 13.15 7.45
C ARG A 23 -7.20 12.79 6.10
N VAL A 24 -7.84 11.62 6.03
CA VAL A 24 -8.54 11.16 4.83
C VAL A 24 -10.01 11.02 5.16
N MET A 25 -10.86 11.67 4.37
CA MET A 25 -12.30 11.52 4.45
C MET A 25 -12.77 10.57 3.35
N PHE A 26 -13.51 9.53 3.72
CA PHE A 26 -14.13 8.60 2.78
C PHE A 26 -15.64 8.89 2.69
N LYS A 27 -16.19 8.85 1.47
CA LYS A 27 -17.64 8.99 1.28
C LYS A 27 -18.32 7.65 1.58
N GLY A 28 -19.25 7.67 2.53
CA GLY A 28 -20.11 6.52 2.86
C GLY A 28 -19.84 5.91 4.24
N ARG A 29 -20.65 4.90 4.59
CA ARG A 29 -20.53 4.19 5.87
C ARG A 29 -19.60 3.00 5.73
N ILE A 30 -18.35 3.17 6.18
CA ILE A 30 -17.34 2.11 6.12
C ILE A 30 -17.12 1.55 7.53
N PRO A 31 -17.37 0.24 7.76
CA PRO A 31 -17.11 -0.36 9.05
C PRO A 31 -15.59 -0.38 9.34
N PRO A 32 -15.15 -0.06 10.57
CA PRO A 32 -13.73 0.02 10.91
C PRO A 32 -12.99 -1.32 10.72
N LYS A 33 -13.71 -2.45 10.81
CA LYS A 33 -13.18 -3.79 10.54
C LYS A 33 -12.70 -3.94 9.09
N ARG A 34 -13.42 -3.37 8.11
CA ARG A 34 -12.98 -3.39 6.70
C ARG A 34 -11.71 -2.57 6.51
N ILE A 35 -11.64 -1.39 7.10
CA ILE A 35 -10.47 -0.49 6.99
C ILE A 35 -9.22 -1.19 7.54
N ARG A 36 -9.30 -1.77 8.75
CA ARG A 36 -8.19 -2.54 9.32
C ARG A 36 -7.76 -3.69 8.43
N GLY A 37 -8.72 -4.46 7.88
CA GLY A 37 -8.42 -5.57 6.98
C GLY A 37 -7.65 -5.11 5.73
N ARG A 38 -8.06 -3.99 5.11
CA ARG A 38 -7.37 -3.44 3.94
C ARG A 38 -5.97 -2.91 4.26
N ILE A 39 -5.79 -2.25 5.41
CA ILE A 39 -4.46 -1.79 5.85
C ILE A 39 -3.53 -2.97 6.09
N VAL A 40 -3.99 -4.03 6.75
CA VAL A 40 -3.18 -5.24 6.96
C VAL A 40 -2.79 -5.89 5.63
N ASN A 41 -3.72 -5.95 4.67
CA ASN A 41 -3.41 -6.47 3.34
C ASN A 41 -2.40 -5.58 2.60
N TYR A 42 -2.52 -4.25 2.72
CA TYR A 42 -1.54 -3.32 2.15
C TYR A 42 -0.15 -3.55 2.73
N VAL A 43 -0.02 -3.68 4.06
CA VAL A 43 1.26 -3.94 4.73
C VAL A 43 1.85 -5.25 4.23
N LYS A 44 1.07 -6.33 4.18
CA LYS A 44 1.54 -7.63 3.69
C LYS A 44 1.92 -7.60 2.21
N ALA A 45 1.22 -6.81 1.40
CA ALA A 45 1.46 -6.76 -0.03
C ALA A 45 2.64 -5.86 -0.42
N PHE A 46 2.85 -4.74 0.29
CA PHE A 46 3.73 -3.66 -0.17
C PHE A 46 4.79 -3.21 0.83
N ILE A 47 4.77 -3.71 2.07
CA ILE A 47 5.75 -3.35 3.11
C ILE A 47 6.51 -4.58 3.56
N LEU A 48 5.81 -5.68 3.83
CA LEU A 48 6.41 -6.91 4.31
C LEU A 48 7.10 -7.65 3.16
N CYS A 49 8.36 -8.02 3.35
CA CYS A 49 9.05 -8.93 2.44
C CYS A 49 8.63 -10.39 2.71
N ASN A 50 8.24 -11.13 1.67
CA ASN A 50 7.86 -12.55 1.80
C ASN A 50 9.02 -13.48 2.16
N GLN A 51 10.28 -13.06 2.01
CA GLN A 51 11.44 -13.90 2.33
C GLN A 51 11.95 -13.70 3.76
N CYS A 52 12.14 -12.45 4.18
CA CYS A 52 12.75 -12.14 5.47
C CYS A 52 11.77 -11.55 6.49
N ASN A 53 10.50 -11.34 6.12
CA ASN A 53 9.48 -10.64 6.91
C ASN A 53 9.90 -9.23 7.39
N ALA A 54 10.99 -8.68 6.86
CA ALA A 54 11.41 -7.33 7.17
C ALA A 54 10.45 -6.32 6.54
N PRO A 55 10.09 -5.24 7.26
CA PRO A 55 9.31 -4.13 6.71
C PRO A 55 10.14 -3.18 5.84
N ASP A 56 11.46 -3.40 5.75
CA ASP A 56 12.42 -2.54 5.02
C ASP A 56 12.39 -2.82 3.52
N THR A 57 11.42 -2.22 2.85
CA THR A 57 11.19 -2.35 1.41
C THR A 57 11.00 -0.99 0.76
N HIS A 58 11.49 -0.85 -0.47
CA HIS A 58 11.41 0.38 -1.23
C HIS A 58 10.91 0.12 -2.66
N PHE A 59 10.23 1.11 -3.23
CA PHE A 59 9.77 1.05 -4.60
C PHE A 59 10.83 1.63 -5.54
N VAL A 60 11.23 0.84 -6.52
CA VAL A 60 12.14 1.21 -7.61
C VAL A 60 11.34 1.20 -8.90
N LYS A 61 11.28 2.32 -9.61
CA LYS A 61 10.58 2.39 -10.89
C LYS A 61 11.57 2.10 -12.01
N GLU A 62 11.39 0.98 -12.69
CA GLU A 62 12.26 0.56 -13.79
C GLU A 62 11.41 0.54 -15.08
N ASN A 63 11.64 1.54 -15.94
CA ASN A 63 10.85 1.76 -17.15
C ASN A 63 9.34 1.92 -16.88
N ARG A 64 8.54 0.93 -17.30
CA ARG A 64 7.07 0.86 -17.14
C ARG A 64 6.63 0.01 -15.95
N THR A 65 7.55 -0.66 -15.27
CA THR A 65 7.24 -1.58 -14.18
C THR A 65 7.76 -1.01 -12.88
N THR A 66 6.94 -1.03 -11.84
CA THR A 66 7.41 -0.69 -10.50
C THR A 66 7.86 -1.97 -9.81
N LEU A 67 9.08 -2.00 -9.33
CA LEU A 67 9.67 -3.09 -8.58
C LEU A 67 9.68 -2.71 -7.10
N MET A 68 9.37 -3.67 -6.25
CA MET A 68 9.56 -3.59 -4.82
C MET A 68 10.87 -4.31 -4.49
N LYS A 69 11.83 -3.61 -3.91
CA LYS A 69 13.14 -4.15 -3.52
C LYS A 69 13.27 -4.11 -2.00
N CYS A 70 13.63 -5.24 -1.40
CA CYS A 70 13.91 -5.33 0.03
C CYS A 70 15.35 -4.90 0.32
N GLN A 71 15.56 -4.04 1.32
CA GLN A 71 16.90 -3.64 1.74
C GLN A 71 17.58 -4.69 2.64
N ALA A 72 16.80 -5.48 3.38
CA ALA A 72 17.34 -6.50 4.29
C ALA A 72 17.87 -7.76 3.57
N CYS A 73 17.14 -8.27 2.57
CA CYS A 73 17.51 -9.50 1.86
C CYS A 73 17.82 -9.33 0.37
N GLY A 74 17.65 -8.13 -0.19
CA GLY A 74 17.90 -7.86 -1.61
C GLY A 74 16.84 -8.38 -2.58
N ALA A 75 15.80 -9.07 -2.10
CA ALA A 75 14.74 -9.61 -2.94
C ALA A 75 14.04 -8.50 -3.74
N THR A 76 13.79 -8.76 -5.02
CA THR A 76 13.03 -7.87 -5.92
C THR A 76 11.76 -8.57 -6.38
N ARG A 77 10.65 -7.84 -6.41
CA ARG A 77 9.37 -8.33 -6.92
C ARG A 77 8.69 -7.24 -7.75
N PRO A 78 8.20 -7.55 -8.96
CA PRO A 78 7.37 -6.62 -9.70
C PRO A 78 6.02 -6.42 -9.00
N ILE A 79 5.63 -5.17 -8.83
CA ILE A 79 4.33 -4.77 -8.31
C ILE A 79 3.62 -3.88 -9.33
N ARG A 80 2.29 -3.95 -9.32
CA ARG A 80 1.45 -3.02 -10.08
C ARG A 80 0.91 -2.00 -9.08
N LEU A 81 1.28 -0.73 -9.28
CA LEU A 81 0.65 0.42 -8.63
C LEU A 81 -0.63 0.78 -9.40
#